data_AF-W2Y0C7-F1
#
_entry.id   AF-W2Y0C7-F1
#
_cell.length_a   1.000
_cell.length_b   1.000
_cell.length_c   1.000
_cell.angle_alpha   90.00
_cell.angle_beta   90.00
_cell.angle_gamma   90.00
#
_symmetry.space_group_name_H-M   'P 1'
#
loop_
_entity.id
_entity.type
_entity.pdbx_description
1 polymer ?
#
loop_
_entity_poly.entity_id
_entity_poly.type
_entity_poly.pdbx_seq_one_letter_code
_entity_poly.pdbx_strand_id
1 'polypeptide(L)' 'MFGMDASAFQKTIKKYIDMYEPFLYTHLVKGQEALWSMKKITVTWHAFANYPCARYATDVTFQPAVRPTRNFHEVMKYFS' A
#
# COMPACT_ATOMS: atom_id res chain seq x y z
N MET A 1 -7.36 -16.47 34.12
CA MET A 1 -7.46 -15.94 32.74
C MET A 1 -8.69 -15.03 32.69
N PHE A 2 -8.50 -13.71 32.57
CA PHE A 2 -9.41 -12.54 32.52
C PHE A 2 -10.91 -12.56 32.93
N GLY A 3 -11.54 -13.68 33.32
CA GLY A 3 -12.93 -13.75 33.80
C GLY A 3 -13.99 -13.42 32.76
N MET A 4 -13.62 -13.38 31.47
CA MET A 4 -14.47 -12.95 30.36
C MET A 4 -14.49 -14.01 29.26
N ASP A 5 -15.59 -14.08 28.52
CA ASP A 5 -15.66 -14.87 27.30
C ASP A 5 -14.64 -14.37 26.27
N ALA A 6 -14.06 -15.31 25.50
CA ALA A 6 -13.06 -15.00 24.49
C ALA A 6 -13.55 -13.97 23.45
N SER A 7 -14.84 -14.04 23.08
CA SER A 7 -15.48 -13.08 22.18
C SER A 7 -15.55 -11.67 22.78
N ALA A 8 -15.87 -11.55 24.07
CA ALA A 8 -15.92 -10.27 24.77
C ALA A 8 -14.52 -9.67 24.89
N PHE A 9 -13.53 -10.49 25.25
CA PHE A 9 -12.13 -10.07 25.31
C PHE A 9 -11.61 -9.55 23.97
N GLN A 10 -11.88 -10.27 22.88
CA GLN A 10 -11.49 -9.84 21.53
C GLN A 10 -12.14 -8.51 21.13
N LYS A 11 -13.42 -8.31 21.45
CA LYS A 11 -14.11 -7.03 21.18
C LYS A 11 -13.49 -5.87 21.95
N THR A 12 -13.13 -6.10 23.21
CA THR A 12 -12.46 -5.08 24.03
C THR A 12 -11.10 -4.70 23.46
N ILE A 13 -10.29 -5.68 23.04
CA ILE A 13 -9.00 -5.40 22.41
C ILE A 13 -9.18 -4.63 21.10
N LYS A 14 -10.10 -5.07 20.23
CA LYS A 14 -10.37 -4.36 18.97
C LYS A 14 -10.75 -2.92 19.21
N LYS A 15 -11.68 -2.66 20.12
CA LYS A 15 -12.11 -1.30 20.47
C LYS A 15 -10.95 -0.45 21.01
N TYR A 16 -10.04 -1.05 21.77
CA TYR A 16 -8.84 -0.37 22.25
C TYR A 16 -7.87 -0.02 21.10
N ILE A 17 -7.65 -0.94 20.17
CA ILE A 17 -6.82 -0.70 18.98
C ILE A 17 -7.46 0.39 18.12
N ASP A 18 -8.77 0.33 17.87
CA ASP A 18 -9.51 1.33 17.07
C ASP A 18 -9.41 2.73 17.69
N MET A 19 -9.43 2.83 19.01
CA MET A 19 -9.23 4.09 19.74
C MET A 19 -7.81 4.64 19.54
N TYR A 20 -6.80 3.76 19.49
CA TYR A 20 -5.39 4.14 19.43
C TYR A 20 -4.85 4.29 18.00
N GLU A 21 -5.56 3.74 17.02
CA GLU A 21 -5.21 3.75 15.60
C GLU A 21 -4.95 5.16 15.04
N PRO A 22 -5.77 6.20 15.31
CA PRO A 22 -5.50 7.55 14.82
C PRO A 22 -4.20 8.14 15.36
N PHE A 23 -3.86 7.83 16.62
CA PHE A 23 -2.62 8.28 17.24
C PHE A 23 -1.41 7.61 16.61
N LEU A 24 -1.48 6.29 16.42
CA LEU A 24 -0.46 5.51 15.74
C LEU A 24 -0.26 5.96 14.30
N TYR A 25 -1.35 6.14 13.55
CA TYR A 25 -1.29 6.60 12.17
C TYR A 25 -0.63 7.98 12.07
N THR A 26 -0.97 8.89 12.98
CA THR A 26 -0.38 10.23 13.00
C THR A 26 1.13 10.17 13.29
N HIS A 27 1.57 9.39 14.28
CA HIS A 27 2.99 9.32 14.64
C HIS A 27 3.83 8.54 13.64
N LEU A 28 3.34 7.39 13.18
CA LEU A 28 4.09 6.47 12.33
C LEU A 28 3.99 6.82 10.86
N VAL A 29 2.84 7.32 10.38
CA VAL A 29 2.65 7.65 8.95
C VAL A 29 2.87 9.14 8.74
N LYS A 30 2.04 10.01 9.33
CA LYS A 30 2.13 11.45 9.07
C LYS A 30 3.45 12.06 9.56
N GLY A 31 3.95 11.59 10.71
CA GLY A 31 5.26 12.00 11.23
C GLY A 31 6.41 11.64 10.29
N GLN A 32 6.38 10.44 9.70
CA GLN A 32 7.40 10.01 8.74
C GLN A 32 7.24 10.71 7.39
N GLU A 33 6.01 10.96 6.93
CA GLU A 33 5.73 11.71 5.71
C GLU A 33 6.33 13.13 5.78
N ALA A 34 6.21 13.80 6.93
CA ALA A 34 6.81 15.11 7.15
C ALA A 34 8.36 15.08 7.13
N LEU A 35 8.96 14.03 7.69
CA LEU A 35 10.43 13.88 7.76
C LEU A 35 11.03 13.43 6.42
N TRP A 36 10.33 12.57 5.70
CA TRP A 36 10.75 11.85 4.50
C TRP A 36 9.69 11.96 3.41
N SER A 37 9.43 13.19 2.97
CA SER A 37 8.64 13.41 1.75
C SER A 37 9.28 12.67 0.57
N MET A 38 8.47 12.11 -0.34
CA MET A 38 8.92 11.47 -1.57
C MET A 38 9.94 12.32 -2.34
N LYS A 39 9.75 13.65 -2.35
CA LYS A 39 10.70 14.58 -2.97
C LYS A 39 12.07 14.52 -2.31
N LYS A 40 12.13 14.47 -0.98
CA LYS A 40 13.37 14.38 -0.21
C LYS A 40 14.05 13.03 -0.42
N ILE A 41 13.30 11.93 -0.39
CA ILE A 41 13.80 10.56 -0.64
C ILE A 41 14.42 10.43 -2.04
N THR A 42 13.76 11.00 -3.06
CA THR A 42 14.25 11.02 -4.45
C THR A 42 15.53 11.84 -4.58
N VAL A 43 15.61 13.01 -3.94
CA VAL A 43 16.81 13.87 -3.98
C VAL A 43 17.99 13.25 -3.21
N THR A 44 17.74 12.54 -2.11
CA THR A 44 18.80 11.88 -1.31
C THR A 44 19.26 10.54 -1.90
N TRP A 45 18.82 10.16 -3.11
CA TRP A 45 19.16 8.89 -3.77
C TRP A 45 18.88 7.63 -2.94
N HIS A 46 18.04 7.75 -1.90
CA HIS A 46 17.60 6.65 -1.05
C HIS A 46 16.30 6.02 -1.55
N ALA A 47 15.69 6.58 -2.60
CA ALA A 47 14.63 5.93 -3.34
C ALA A 47 15.10 4.52 -3.77
N PHE A 48 14.38 3.51 -3.30
CA PHE A 48 14.64 2.10 -3.62
C PHE A 48 16.00 1.55 -3.14
N ALA A 49 16.55 2.06 -2.03
CA ALA A 49 17.80 1.54 -1.45
C ALA A 49 17.77 0.02 -1.20
N ASN A 50 16.61 -0.50 -0.78
CA ASN A 50 16.41 -1.94 -0.51
C ASN A 50 15.95 -2.73 -1.75
N TYR A 51 15.52 -2.06 -2.82
CA TYR A 51 14.99 -2.68 -4.03
C TYR A 51 15.51 -2.00 -5.31
N PRO A 52 16.82 -2.12 -5.61
CA PRO A 52 17.43 -1.41 -6.73
C PRO A 52 16.76 -1.64 -8.09
N CYS A 53 16.13 -2.81 -8.29
CA CYS A 53 15.39 -3.17 -9.50
C CYS A 53 14.24 -2.21 -9.83
N ALA A 54 13.62 -1.57 -8.83
CA ALA A 54 12.53 -0.63 -9.05
C ALA A 54 13.00 0.69 -9.70
N ARG A 55 14.31 1.00 -9.69
CA ARG A 55 14.88 2.13 -10.43
C ARG A 55 14.82 1.94 -11.94
N TYR A 56 14.77 0.70 -12.41
CA TYR A 56 14.81 0.35 -13.83
C TYR A 56 13.41 0.17 -14.44
N ALA A 57 12.34 0.44 -13.69
CA ALA A 57 10.96 0.47 -14.21
C ALA A 57 10.65 1.71 -15.07
N THR A 58 11.67 2.34 -15.66
CA THR A 58 11.53 3.50 -16.57
C THR A 58 11.30 3.08 -18.02
N ASP A 59 11.54 1.82 -18.37
CA ASP A 59 11.40 1.30 -19.73
C ASP A 59 10.26 0.29 -19.88
N VAL A 60 9.34 0.25 -18.91
CA VAL A 60 8.03 -0.36 -19.15
C VAL A 60 7.26 0.63 -20.01
N THR A 61 7.52 0.58 -21.32
CA THR A 61 6.57 1.12 -22.28
C THR A 61 5.25 0.41 -22.00
N PHE A 62 4.29 1.13 -21.40
CA PHE A 62 2.91 0.67 -21.40
C PHE A 62 2.56 0.53 -22.86
N GLN A 63 2.59 -0.71 -23.36
CA GLN A 63 2.12 -0.97 -24.70
C GLN A 63 0.69 -0.42 -24.73
N PRO A 64 0.37 0.52 -25.64
CA PRO A 64 -0.99 0.97 -25.77
C PRO A 64 -1.82 -0.29 -25.98
N ALA A 65 -2.82 -0.49 -25.12
CA ALA A 65 -3.78 -1.58 -25.25
C ALA A 65 -4.67 -1.28 -26.47
N VAL A 66 -4.06 -1.31 -27.66
CA VAL A 66 -4.77 -1.30 -28.93
C VAL A 66 -5.40 -2.68 -29.01
N ARG A 67 -6.54 -2.83 -28.34
CA ARG A 67 -7.38 -4.01 -28.47
C ARG A 67 -7.69 -4.13 -29.96
N PRO A 68 -7.24 -5.19 -30.65
CA PRO A 68 -7.69 -5.42 -32.01
C PRO A 68 -9.21 -5.60 -31.93
N THR A 69 -9.96 -4.69 -32.54
CA THR A 69 -11.43 -4.72 -32.56
C THR A 69 -11.88 -5.88 -33.44
N ARG A 70 -11.80 -7.11 -32.92
CA ARG A 70 -12.35 -8.31 -33.53
C ARG A 70 -13.15 -9.05 -32.46
N ASN A 71 -14.48 -9.00 -32.62
CA ASN A 71 -15.54 -9.66 -31.87
C ASN A 71 -15.45 -9.71 -30.33
N PHE A 72 -16.50 -9.18 -29.68
CA PHE A 72 -16.68 -9.17 -28.22
C PHE A 72 -16.74 -10.55 -27.56
N HIS A 73 -16.87 -11.64 -28.33
CA HIS A 73 -17.03 -13.00 -27.81
C HIS A 73 -15.72 -13.70 -27.44
N GLU A 74 -14.54 -13.13 -27.76
CA GLU A 74 -13.22 -13.73 -27.46
C GLU A 74 -12.45 -12.94 -26.39
N VAL A 75 -13.14 -12.35 -25.40
CA VAL A 75 -12.47 -11.66 -24.30
C VAL A 75 -11.98 -12.66 -23.27
N MET A 76 -10.67 -12.90 -23.25
CA MET A 76 -9.99 -13.51 -22.13
C MET A 76 -10.03 -12.57 -20.91
N LYS A 77 -10.61 -13.03 -19.79
CA LYS A 77 -10.83 -12.27 -18.54
C LYS A 77 -9.56 -11.74 -17.84
N TYR A 78 -8.38 -12.02 -18.35
CA TYR A 78 -7.12 -11.84 -17.62
C TYR A 78 -6.50 -10.45 -17.78
N PHE A 79 -7.07 -9.59 -18.62
CA PHE A 79 -6.67 -8.19 -18.72
C PHE A 79 -7.74 -7.31 -18.07
N SER A 80 -7.42 -6.76 -16.90
CA SER A 80 -8.10 -5.62 -16.26
C SER A 80 -7.15 -4.44 -16.24
#